data_AF-A0A7K3HKN2-F1
#
_entry.id   AF-A0A7K3HKN2-F1
#
_cell.length_a   1.000
_cell.length_b   1.000
_cell.length_c   1.000
_cell.angle_alpha   90.00
_cell.angle_beta   90.00
_cell.angle_gamma   90.00
#
_symmetry.space_group_name_H-M   'P 1'
#
loop_
_entity.id
_entity.type
_entity.pdbx_description
1 polymer ?
#
loop_
_entity_poly.entity_id
_entity_poly.type
_entity_poly.pdbx_seq_one_letter_code
_entity_poly.pdbx_strand_id
1 'polypeptide(L)'
;MANLVYKRVSTDQQSTARQNLVLDEAGIEEPVVFEEQAGTSSGAIRTAVADLMPDHTAVEENAPAPELPVTLDMPGKVADYLRTTELEPAERVALDEGTTVRRGQGYTLRVTAVPALHRQLLNRCQPLDGGQGLPAVPAQRKARREYENRVSALTPI
;
A
#
# COMPACT_ATOMS: atom_id res chain seq x y z
N MET A 1 -21.37 -7.97 -28.27
CA MET A 1 -20.67 -8.11 -26.98
C MET A 1 -19.35 -7.38 -27.12
N ALA A 2 -19.17 -6.24 -26.46
CA ALA A 2 -18.00 -5.39 -26.65
C ALA A 2 -16.90 -5.78 -25.64
N ASN A 3 -15.72 -6.15 -26.12
CA ASN A 3 -14.55 -6.40 -25.28
C ASN A 3 -13.80 -5.08 -25.08
N LEU A 4 -13.74 -4.61 -23.84
CA LEU A 4 -12.96 -3.42 -23.47
C LEU A 4 -11.52 -3.85 -23.18
N VAL A 5 -10.56 -3.38 -23.98
CA VAL A 5 -9.14 -3.64 -23.80
C VAL A 5 -8.47 -2.39 -23.21
N TYR A 6 -7.92 -2.52 -22.01
CA TYR A 6 -7.21 -1.44 -21.32
C TYR A 6 -5.70 -1.53 -21.63
N LYS A 7 -5.10 -0.44 -22.14
CA LYS A 7 -3.66 -0.32 -22.39
C LYS A 7 -3.05 0.77 -21.53
N ARG A 8 -2.00 0.43 -20.76
CA ARG A 8 -1.17 1.39 -20.00
C ARG A 8 0.14 1.63 -20.74
N VAL A 9 0.49 2.89 -21.01
CA VAL A 9 1.78 3.25 -21.62
C VAL A 9 2.73 3.73 -20.53
N SER A 10 3.82 3.00 -20.32
CA SER A 10 4.92 3.41 -19.45
C SER A 10 5.85 4.37 -20.22
N THR A 11 6.54 5.27 -19.52
CA THR A 11 7.48 6.27 -20.10
C THR A 11 8.73 5.67 -20.76
N ASP A 12 8.83 4.35 -20.90
CA ASP A 12 9.94 3.65 -21.54
C ASP A 12 9.57 3.28 -22.98
N GLN A 13 10.20 3.95 -23.96
CA GLN A 13 9.90 3.80 -25.39
C GLN A 13 10.16 2.35 -25.90
N GLN A 14 11.04 1.60 -25.23
CA GLN A 14 11.33 0.19 -25.54
C GLN A 14 10.20 -0.76 -25.11
N SER A 15 9.46 -0.43 -24.05
CA SER A 15 8.30 -1.19 -23.57
C SER A 15 7.10 -1.06 -24.50
N THR A 16 6.89 0.14 -25.07
CA THR A 16 5.78 0.44 -25.99
C THR A 16 5.90 -0.33 -27.31
N ALA A 17 7.12 -0.49 -27.84
CA ALA A 17 7.36 -1.20 -29.11
C ALA A 17 7.06 -2.70 -29.03
N ARG A 18 7.36 -3.34 -27.89
CA ARG A 18 7.04 -4.77 -27.67
C ARG A 18 5.54 -5.01 -27.45
N GLN A 19 4.84 -4.07 -26.81
CA GLN A 19 3.39 -4.20 -26.58
C GLN A 19 2.56 -3.95 -27.84
N ASN A 20 3.04 -3.16 -28.80
CA ASN A 20 2.36 -2.96 -30.09
C ASN A 20 2.39 -4.21 -30.97
N LEU A 21 3.47 -5.01 -30.93
CA LEU A 21 3.57 -6.24 -31.73
C LEU A 21 2.58 -7.34 -31.27
N VAL A 22 2.20 -7.34 -29.98
CA VAL A 22 1.25 -8.31 -29.38
C VAL A 22 -0.21 -7.98 -29.74
N LEU A 23 -0.51 -6.73 -30.10
CA LEU A 23 -1.88 -6.30 -30.43
C LEU A 23 -2.26 -6.58 -31.90
N ASP A 24 -1.28 -6.63 -32.81
CA ASP A 24 -1.50 -6.90 -34.23
C ASP A 24 -1.84 -8.38 -34.50
N GLU A 25 -1.32 -9.31 -33.68
CA GLU A 25 -1.67 -10.74 -33.74
C GLU A 25 -3.12 -11.04 -33.29
N ALA A 26 -3.77 -10.11 -32.57
CA ALA A 26 -5.08 -10.32 -31.98
C ALA A 26 -6.27 -9.89 -32.87
N GLY A 27 -6.01 -9.31 -34.05
CA GLY A 27 -7.06 -9.00 -35.04
C GLY A 27 -8.14 -8.03 -34.56
N ILE A 28 -7.79 -7.04 -33.73
CA ILE A 28 -8.74 -6.04 -33.20
C ILE A 28 -8.67 -4.79 -34.07
N GLU A 29 -9.61 -4.64 -35.02
CA GLU A 29 -9.53 -3.60 -36.06
C GLU A 29 -9.96 -2.17 -35.64
N GLU A 30 -10.57 -1.94 -34.48
CA GLU A 30 -10.96 -0.55 -34.10
C GLU A 30 -10.90 -0.30 -32.57
N PRO A 31 -9.72 0.02 -32.01
CA PRO A 31 -9.63 0.51 -30.63
C PRO A 31 -10.02 2.00 -30.55
N VAL A 32 -11.01 2.32 -29.72
CA VAL A 32 -11.30 3.71 -29.32
C VAL A 32 -10.16 4.21 -28.44
N VAL A 33 -9.39 5.17 -28.95
CA VAL A 33 -8.24 5.77 -28.27
C VAL A 33 -8.73 6.89 -27.34
N PHE A 34 -8.42 6.78 -26.04
CA PHE A 34 -8.60 7.86 -25.07
C PHE A 34 -7.24 8.40 -24.64
N GLU A 35 -6.94 9.64 -25.01
CA GLU A 35 -5.77 10.39 -24.57
C GLU A 35 -6.17 11.26 -23.36
N GLU A 36 -5.73 10.93 -22.15
CA GLU A 36 -5.96 11.78 -20.98
C GLU A 36 -4.76 12.72 -20.77
N GLN A 37 -4.97 14.01 -21.04
CA GLN A 37 -4.02 15.08 -20.74
C GLN A 37 -3.99 15.35 -19.23
N ALA A 38 -2.78 15.39 -18.68
CA ALA A 38 -2.54 15.63 -17.27
C ALA A 38 -3.03 17.02 -16.84
N GLY A 39 -4.07 17.09 -15.99
CA GLY A 39 -4.35 18.32 -15.25
C GLY A 39 -5.79 18.70 -14.90
N THR A 40 -6.75 17.78 -14.74
CA THR A 40 -8.10 18.18 -14.27
C THR A 40 -8.60 17.31 -13.12
N SER A 41 -8.92 17.97 -12.00
CA SER A 41 -9.37 17.38 -10.74
C SER A 41 -10.65 16.53 -10.86
N SER A 42 -10.62 15.34 -10.26
CA SER A 42 -11.69 14.33 -10.16
C SER A 42 -13.03 14.79 -9.50
N GLY A 43 -13.17 16.08 -9.15
CA GLY A 43 -14.33 16.61 -8.44
C GLY A 43 -15.54 16.97 -9.32
N ALA A 44 -15.35 17.25 -10.61
CA ALA A 44 -16.42 17.84 -11.44
C ALA A 44 -17.39 16.82 -12.08
N ILE A 45 -17.06 15.53 -12.08
CA ILE A 45 -17.87 14.49 -12.76
C ILE A 45 -18.99 13.97 -11.84
N ARG A 46 -18.91 14.13 -10.51
CA ARG A 46 -19.93 13.63 -9.58
C ARG A 46 -21.23 14.43 -9.58
N THR A 47 -21.21 15.70 -9.97
CA THR A 47 -22.37 16.59 -9.81
C THR A 47 -23.47 16.36 -10.86
N ALA A 48 -23.15 15.90 -12.06
CA ALA A 48 -24.15 15.73 -13.12
C ALA A 48 -24.95 14.42 -13.03
N VAL A 49 -24.44 13.40 -12.34
CA VAL A 49 -25.12 12.10 -12.19
C VAL A 49 -26.11 12.10 -11.02
N ALA A 50 -25.93 12.98 -10.03
CA ALA A 50 -26.79 13.07 -8.85
C ALA A 50 -28.21 13.59 -9.15
N ASP A 51 -28.42 14.32 -10.24
CA ASP A 51 -29.73 14.90 -10.60
C ASP A 51 -30.73 13.87 -11.15
N LEU A 52 -30.31 12.63 -11.42
CA LEU A 52 -31.16 11.64 -12.09
C LEU A 52 -31.86 10.63 -11.16
N MET A 53 -31.61 10.60 -9.84
CA MET A 53 -32.18 9.58 -8.94
C MET A 53 -32.34 10.10 -7.48
N PRO A 54 -33.47 10.74 -7.10
CA PRO A 54 -33.60 11.39 -5.79
C PRO A 54 -34.09 10.49 -4.65
N ASP A 55 -34.08 9.15 -4.78
CA ASP A 55 -34.60 8.24 -3.75
C ASP A 55 -33.64 7.10 -3.39
N HIS A 56 -32.41 7.46 -3.03
CA HIS A 56 -31.56 6.55 -2.27
C HIS A 56 -30.89 7.34 -1.14
N THR A 57 -31.53 7.35 0.02
CA THR A 57 -30.83 7.50 1.29
C THR A 57 -29.90 6.30 1.46
N ALA A 58 -28.75 6.33 0.79
CA ALA A 58 -27.61 5.52 1.16
C ALA A 58 -26.97 6.23 2.36
N VAL A 59 -27.17 5.65 3.54
CA VAL A 59 -26.17 5.77 4.60
C VAL A 59 -24.89 5.17 4.00
N GLU A 60 -24.01 6.02 3.48
CA GLU A 60 -22.64 5.63 3.11
C GLU A 60 -21.89 5.32 4.42
N GLU A 61 -22.14 4.14 4.98
CA GLU A 61 -21.08 3.43 5.70
C GLU A 61 -20.25 2.69 4.66
N ASN A 62 -19.44 3.45 3.91
CA ASN A 62 -18.34 2.89 3.14
C ASN A 62 -17.20 2.54 4.11
N ALA A 63 -17.49 1.60 5.02
CA ALA A 63 -16.45 0.91 5.76
C ALA A 63 -15.85 -0.12 4.79
N PRO A 64 -14.55 -0.02 4.43
CA PRO A 64 -13.91 -1.10 3.69
C PRO A 64 -14.08 -2.40 4.49
N ALA A 65 -14.37 -3.51 3.80
CA ALA A 65 -14.53 -4.82 4.42
C ALA A 65 -13.39 -5.09 5.42
N PRO A 66 -13.67 -5.64 6.62
CA PRO A 66 -12.67 -5.78 7.66
C PRO A 66 -11.50 -6.62 7.13
N GLU A 67 -10.33 -6.00 6.98
CA GLU A 67 -9.13 -6.70 6.56
C GLU A 67 -8.81 -7.77 7.62
N LEU A 68 -8.66 -9.02 7.20
CA LEU A 68 -8.38 -10.12 8.13
C LEU A 68 -7.02 -9.92 8.82
N PRO A 69 -6.90 -10.19 10.13
CA PRO A 69 -5.61 -10.13 10.81
C PRO A 69 -4.58 -11.06 10.17
N VAL A 70 -3.38 -10.54 9.94
CA VAL A 70 -2.24 -11.28 9.41
C VAL A 70 -1.11 -11.27 10.43
N THR A 71 -0.31 -12.34 10.45
CA THR A 71 0.86 -12.40 11.32
C THR A 71 2.10 -12.02 10.53
N LEU A 72 2.78 -10.96 10.94
CA LEU A 72 4.06 -10.54 10.37
C LEU A 72 5.20 -10.62 11.39
N ASP A 73 6.36 -11.08 10.92
CA ASP A 73 7.60 -10.98 11.67
C ASP A 73 8.13 -9.54 11.58
N MET A 74 8.19 -8.85 12.71
CA MET A 74 8.79 -7.52 12.85
C MET A 74 10.24 -7.65 13.36
N PRO A 75 11.23 -7.02 12.71
CA PRO A 75 12.61 -7.01 13.21
C PRO A 75 12.72 -6.35 14.59
N GLY A 76 13.53 -6.91 15.49
CA GLY A 76 13.65 -6.43 16.87
C GLY A 76 14.04 -4.95 16.99
N LYS A 77 14.87 -4.42 16.09
CA LYS A 77 15.21 -2.98 16.07
C LYS A 77 14.02 -2.07 15.77
N VAL A 78 13.07 -2.55 14.96
CA VAL A 78 11.81 -1.83 14.69
C VAL A 78 10.91 -1.89 15.91
N ALA A 79 10.77 -3.08 16.51
CA ALA A 79 9.99 -3.27 17.73
C ALA A 79 10.53 -2.43 18.92
N ASP A 80 11.85 -2.41 19.11
CA ASP A 80 12.51 -1.60 20.14
C ASP A 80 12.19 -0.10 19.96
N TYR A 81 12.27 0.40 18.72
CA TYR A 81 11.96 1.79 18.41
C TYR A 81 10.48 2.12 18.69
N LEU A 82 9.56 1.28 18.20
CA LEU A 82 8.12 1.49 18.37
C LEU A 82 7.70 1.48 19.84
N ARG A 83 8.31 0.65 20.69
CA ARG A 83 8.05 0.64 22.15
C ARG A 83 8.45 1.93 22.86
N THR A 84 9.37 2.71 22.28
CA THR A 84 9.78 4.02 22.81
C THR A 84 9.04 5.19 22.16
N THR A 85 8.21 4.90 21.16
CA THR A 85 7.46 5.91 20.39
C THR A 85 6.05 6.05 20.95
N GLU A 86 5.46 7.24 20.84
CA GLU A 86 4.06 7.44 21.19
C GLU A 86 3.16 6.84 20.10
N LEU A 87 2.35 5.86 20.52
CA LEU A 87 1.51 5.03 19.65
C LEU A 87 0.05 5.09 20.10
N GLU A 88 -0.86 4.87 19.15
CA GLU A 88 -2.28 4.68 19.47
C GLU A 88 -2.49 3.44 20.36
N PRO A 89 -3.59 3.36 21.13
CA PRO A 89 -3.85 2.22 22.00
C PRO A 89 -3.85 0.88 21.25
N ALA A 90 -4.44 0.84 20.05
CA ALA A 90 -4.47 -0.38 19.23
C ALA A 90 -3.07 -0.81 18.75
N GLU A 91 -2.23 0.14 18.35
CA GLU A 91 -0.84 -0.11 17.95
C GLU A 91 -0.03 -0.68 19.13
N ARG A 92 -0.21 -0.13 20.34
CA ARG A 92 0.46 -0.62 21.56
C ARG A 92 0.03 -2.03 21.92
N VAL A 93 -1.28 -2.29 21.96
CA VAL A 93 -1.83 -3.62 22.27
C VAL A 93 -1.28 -4.67 21.31
N ALA A 94 -1.21 -4.37 20.00
CA ALA A 94 -0.66 -5.30 19.02
C ALA A 94 0.83 -5.63 19.27
N LEU A 95 1.63 -4.67 19.76
CA LEU A 95 3.04 -4.91 20.11
C LEU A 95 3.21 -5.67 21.42
N ASP A 96 2.31 -5.44 22.39
CA ASP A 96 2.31 -6.09 23.70
C ASP A 96 1.85 -7.55 23.63
N GLU A 97 0.85 -7.84 22.77
CA GLU A 97 0.42 -9.20 22.44
C GLU A 97 1.42 -9.93 21.53
N GLY A 98 2.37 -9.19 20.94
CA GLY A 98 3.37 -9.74 20.03
C GLY A 98 4.29 -10.78 20.70
N THR A 99 4.55 -11.88 20.00
CA THR A 99 5.42 -12.96 20.51
C THR A 99 6.87 -12.75 20.09
N THR A 100 7.78 -12.64 21.06
CA THR A 100 9.22 -12.49 20.79
C THR A 100 9.86 -13.83 20.47
N VAL A 101 10.52 -13.94 19.31
CA VAL A 101 11.30 -15.12 18.88
C VAL A 101 12.79 -14.74 18.86
N ARG A 102 13.60 -15.42 19.66
CA ARG A 102 15.06 -15.21 19.69
C ARG A 102 15.75 -15.87 18.50
N ARG A 103 16.62 -15.13 17.81
CA ARG A 103 17.37 -15.57 16.62
C ARG A 103 18.80 -15.04 16.70
N GLY A 104 19.73 -15.86 17.21
CA GLY A 104 21.13 -15.46 17.36
C GLY A 104 21.30 -14.22 18.24
N GLN A 105 22.02 -13.21 17.76
CA GLN A 105 22.23 -11.93 18.47
C GLN A 105 21.02 -10.99 18.43
N GLY A 106 19.95 -11.35 17.73
CA GLY A 106 18.75 -10.53 17.57
C GLY A 106 17.47 -11.26 17.95
N TYR A 107 16.35 -10.59 17.72
CA TYR A 107 15.04 -11.19 17.86
C TYR A 107 14.10 -10.64 16.78
N THR A 108 13.04 -11.40 16.50
CA THR A 108 11.89 -10.94 15.74
C THR A 108 10.66 -10.94 16.65
N LEU A 109 9.79 -9.96 16.49
CA LEU A 109 8.51 -9.89 17.18
C LEU A 109 7.42 -10.33 16.19
N ARG A 110 6.72 -11.43 16.46
CA ARG A 110 5.54 -11.84 15.70
C ARG A 110 4.36 -11.01 16.14
N VAL A 111 3.88 -10.14 15.26
CA VAL A 111 2.73 -9.28 15.52
C VAL A 111 1.59 -9.77 14.65
N THR A 112 0.43 -10.03 15.26
CA THR A 112 -0.79 -10.40 14.55
C THR A 112 -1.73 -9.20 14.57
N ALA A 113 -1.92 -8.56 13.43
CA ALA A 113 -2.78 -7.39 13.32
C ALA A 113 -3.36 -7.25 11.91
N VAL A 114 -4.34 -6.37 11.77
CA VAL A 114 -4.88 -6.02 10.45
C VAL A 114 -3.79 -5.34 9.59
N PRO A 115 -3.71 -5.58 8.27
CA PRO A 115 -2.73 -4.97 7.39
C PRO A 115 -2.64 -3.43 7.50
N ALA A 116 -3.77 -2.74 7.68
CA ALA A 116 -3.80 -1.30 7.96
C ALA A 116 -2.96 -0.90 9.17
N LEU A 117 -3.01 -1.66 10.27
CA LEU A 117 -2.22 -1.40 11.48
C LEU A 117 -0.74 -1.66 11.23
N HIS A 118 -0.39 -2.70 10.45
CA HIS A 118 0.99 -2.92 10.04
C HIS A 118 1.56 -1.75 9.23
N ARG A 119 0.76 -1.16 8.33
CA ARG A 119 1.13 0.04 7.55
C ARG A 119 1.28 1.27 8.45
N GLN A 120 0.40 1.46 9.43
CA GLN A 120 0.51 2.54 10.42
C GLN A 120 1.81 2.42 11.23
N LEU A 121 2.11 1.24 11.77
CA LEU A 121 3.37 0.98 12.47
C LEU A 121 4.60 1.23 11.58
N LEU A 122 4.54 0.87 10.30
CA LEU A 122 5.61 1.15 9.34
C LEU A 122 5.82 2.66 9.14
N ASN A 123 4.73 3.44 9.03
CA ASN A 123 4.82 4.90 8.90
C ASN A 123 5.47 5.55 10.12
N ARG A 124 5.17 5.07 11.34
CA ARG A 124 5.84 5.54 12.57
C ARG A 124 7.35 5.34 12.54
N CYS A 125 7.82 4.33 11.80
CA CYS A 125 9.25 4.03 11.67
C CYS A 125 10.00 4.94 10.69
N GLN A 126 9.34 5.92 10.06
CA GLN A 126 9.98 6.81 9.09
C GLN A 126 11.32 7.41 9.59
N PRO A 127 11.43 7.88 10.85
CA PRO A 127 12.67 8.46 11.38
C PRO A 127 13.88 7.51 11.39
N LEU A 128 13.67 6.19 11.34
CA LEU A 128 14.76 5.20 11.30
C LEU A 128 15.59 5.26 10.00
N ASP A 129 15.08 5.89 8.94
CA ASP A 129 15.84 6.11 7.70
C ASP A 129 16.93 7.18 7.81
N GLY A 130 16.89 7.98 8.88
CA GLY A 130 17.66 9.20 9.02
C GLY A 130 16.80 10.43 8.73
N GLY A 131 16.99 11.46 9.55
CA GLY A 131 16.29 12.74 9.44
C GLY A 131 17.21 13.90 9.78
N GLN A 132 16.67 15.12 9.72
CA GLN A 132 17.42 16.36 9.95
C GLN A 132 18.10 16.34 11.34
N GLY A 133 19.42 16.13 11.37
CA GLY A 133 20.26 16.26 12.56
C GLY A 133 20.63 14.97 13.29
N LEU A 134 20.14 13.80 12.90
CA LEU A 134 20.52 12.52 13.53
C LEU A 134 21.06 11.53 12.48
N PRO A 135 22.27 10.97 12.67
CA PRO A 135 22.83 10.00 11.74
C PRO A 135 22.00 8.72 11.75
N ALA A 136 21.57 8.28 10.57
CA ALA A 136 20.85 7.02 10.42
C ALA A 136 21.75 5.83 10.79
N VAL A 137 21.32 5.00 11.74
CA VAL A 137 22.05 3.80 12.11
C VAL A 137 21.83 2.72 11.03
N PRO A 138 22.87 2.16 10.39
CA PRO A 138 22.71 1.20 9.29
C PRO A 138 21.84 -0.01 9.64
N ALA A 139 21.96 -0.51 10.88
CA ALA A 139 21.16 -1.63 11.37
C ALA A 139 19.66 -1.28 11.47
N GLN A 140 19.31 -0.05 11.85
CA GLN A 140 17.92 0.41 11.95
C GLN A 140 17.29 0.55 10.56
N ARG A 141 18.01 1.16 9.61
CA ARG A 141 17.57 1.25 8.21
C ARG A 141 17.31 -0.11 7.60
N LYS A 142 18.22 -1.06 7.80
CA LYS A 142 18.03 -2.43 7.31
C LYS A 142 16.80 -3.07 7.92
N ALA A 143 16.62 -2.94 9.23
CA ALA A 143 15.47 -3.49 9.94
C ALA A 143 14.14 -2.87 9.46
N ARG A 144 14.09 -1.55 9.24
CA ARG A 144 12.91 -0.91 8.66
C ARG A 144 12.61 -1.44 7.26
N ARG A 145 13.61 -1.48 6.37
CA ARG A 145 13.43 -1.99 4.99
C ARG A 145 12.92 -3.42 4.96
N GLU A 146 13.42 -4.26 5.86
CA GLU A 146 12.95 -5.64 5.99
C GLU A 146 11.47 -5.70 6.41
N TYR A 147 11.05 -4.84 7.35
CA TYR A 147 9.64 -4.74 7.74
C TYR A 147 8.77 -4.19 6.60
N GLU A 148 9.23 -3.13 5.93
CA GLU A 148 8.57 -2.56 4.74
C GLU A 148 8.32 -3.61 3.67
N ASN A 149 9.33 -4.40 3.32
CA ASN A 149 9.19 -5.48 2.33
C ASN A 149 8.11 -6.50 2.73
N ARG A 150 8.01 -6.83 4.03
CA ARG A 150 6.99 -7.76 4.55
C ARG A 150 5.59 -7.15 4.51
N VAL A 151 5.46 -5.88 4.84
CA VAL A 151 4.17 -5.16 4.78
C VAL A 151 3.73 -4.96 3.34
N SER A 152 4.63 -4.60 2.42
CA SER A 152 4.34 -4.44 1.01
C SER A 152 3.84 -5.74 0.37
N ALA A 153 4.35 -6.90 0.82
CA ALA A 153 3.88 -8.22 0.38
C ALA A 153 2.45 -8.56 0.80
N LEU A 154 1.83 -7.79 1.72
CA LEU A 154 0.42 -7.95 2.09
C LEU A 154 -0.55 -7.32 1.08
N THR A 155 -0.07 -6.44 0.21
CA THR A 155 -0.91 -5.78 -0.80
C THR A 155 -1.04 -6.72 -2.00
N PRO A 156 -2.25 -7.22 -2.35
CA PRO A 156 -2.44 -7.92 -3.61
C PRO A 156 -2.12 -6.94 -4.75
N ILE A 157 -1.32 -7.40 -5.72
CA ILE A 157 -1.03 -6.68 -6.96
C ILE A 157 -2.29 -6.63 -7.82
#